data_AF-A0A2S5P7I6-F1
#
_entry.id   AF-A0A2S5P7I6-F1
#
_cell.length_a   1.000
_cell.length_b   1.000
_cell.length_c   1.000
_cell.angle_alpha   90.00
_cell.angle_beta   90.00
_cell.angle_gamma   90.00
#
_symmetry.space_group_name_H-M   'P 1'
#
loop_
_entity.id
_entity.type
_entity.pdbx_description
1 polymer ?
#
loop_
_entity_poly.entity_id
_entity_poly.type
_entity_poly.pdbx_seq_one_letter_code
_entity_poly.pdbx_strand_id
1 'polypeptide(L)'
;MLKSSLVATICCLALLVSVAQAGGERPGRYTMSPAEGGFVRLDTETGAMALCAKKDNQWACDAMPDVQAAQRRDVERLEADNKALKDEIRRMEEIMGLGDTKPGGAGPKQAERPLGGPGLPSEKDVDQAFDYLTRMLKKFQEKMRELEGGKPGGDKGGTPL
;
A
#
# COMPACT_ATOMS: atom_id res chain seq x y z
N MET A 1 -12.55 89.60 -22.64
CA MET A 1 -13.72 89.25 -21.81
C MET A 1 -14.26 87.91 -22.28
N LEU A 2 -14.22 86.92 -21.38
CA LEU A 2 -14.86 85.59 -21.47
C LEU A 2 -14.33 84.64 -22.56
N LYS A 3 -13.42 83.72 -22.22
CA LYS A 3 -13.54 82.27 -22.54
C LYS A 3 -12.33 81.40 -22.14
N SER A 4 -11.13 81.95 -21.97
CA SER A 4 -9.95 81.07 -21.70
C SER A 4 -9.64 80.80 -20.22
N SER A 5 -10.39 81.39 -19.28
CA SER A 5 -10.22 81.15 -17.83
C SER A 5 -10.95 79.90 -17.31
N LEU A 6 -11.44 79.03 -18.20
CA LEU A 6 -12.28 77.88 -17.84
C LEU A 6 -11.55 76.53 -17.90
N VAL A 7 -10.28 76.51 -18.33
CA VAL A 7 -9.46 75.28 -18.40
C VAL A 7 -8.68 75.04 -17.10
N ALA A 8 -8.52 76.06 -16.24
CA ALA A 8 -7.79 75.93 -14.98
C ALA A 8 -8.64 75.41 -13.81
N THR A 9 -9.95 75.17 -14.02
CA THR A 9 -10.91 74.80 -12.97
C THR A 9 -11.51 73.41 -13.20
N ILE A 10 -10.84 72.54 -13.96
CA ILE A 10 -11.14 71.11 -13.95
C ILE A 10 -10.40 70.52 -12.75
N CYS A 11 -11.11 70.52 -11.63
CA CYS A 11 -11.08 69.44 -10.66
C CYS A 11 -9.70 68.87 -10.34
N CYS A 12 -8.83 69.70 -9.74
CA CYS A 12 -8.02 69.27 -8.59
C CYS A 12 -8.94 68.88 -7.42
N LEU A 13 -9.94 68.01 -7.68
CA LEU A 13 -10.71 67.34 -6.66
C LEU A 13 -9.74 66.35 -6.06
N ALA A 14 -9.28 66.72 -4.87
CA ALA A 14 -8.47 65.92 -3.98
C ALA A 14 -9.01 64.48 -3.89
N LEU A 15 -8.43 63.59 -4.69
CA LEU A 15 -8.35 62.18 -4.34
C LEU A 15 -7.27 62.06 -3.27
N LEU A 16 -7.62 62.49 -2.05
CA LEU A 16 -6.99 61.97 -0.84
C LEU A 16 -7.45 60.53 -0.68
N VAL A 17 -6.93 59.63 -1.54
CA VAL A 17 -6.83 58.22 -1.19
C VAL A 17 -5.80 58.17 -0.08
N SER A 18 -6.30 58.26 1.16
CA SER A 18 -5.59 57.72 2.31
C SER A 18 -5.53 56.22 2.08
N VAL A 19 -4.45 55.72 1.51
CA VAL A 19 -4.08 54.32 1.74
C VAL A 19 -3.83 54.26 3.25
N ALA A 20 -4.83 53.76 3.97
CA ALA A 20 -4.61 53.24 5.30
C ALA A 20 -3.61 52.08 5.14
N GLN A 21 -2.32 52.40 5.22
CA GLN A 21 -1.29 51.43 5.50
C GLN A 21 -1.65 50.92 6.90
N ALA A 22 -2.44 49.84 6.96
CA ALA A 22 -2.57 49.04 8.15
C ALA A 22 -1.14 48.78 8.64
N GLY A 23 -0.86 49.24 9.86
CA GLY A 23 0.49 49.42 10.36
C GLY A 23 1.36 48.23 10.02
N GLY A 24 2.49 48.53 9.36
CA GLY A 24 3.64 47.65 9.35
C GLY A 24 4.12 47.50 10.79
N GLU A 25 3.44 46.64 11.53
CA GLU A 25 3.95 46.08 12.75
C GLU A 25 5.27 45.41 12.39
N ARG A 26 6.32 45.71 13.16
CA ARG A 26 7.60 45.00 13.10
C ARG A 26 7.32 43.51 12.86
N PRO A 27 8.11 42.76 12.06
CA PRO A 27 7.91 41.32 11.94
C PRO A 27 8.16 40.70 13.33
N GLY A 28 7.12 40.71 14.16
CA GLY A 28 7.05 39.92 15.35
C GLY A 28 7.00 38.47 14.93
N ARG A 29 7.25 37.58 15.88
CA ARG A 29 7.17 36.14 15.66
C ARG A 29 5.84 35.70 15.02
N TYR A 30 4.77 36.49 15.14
CA TYR A 30 3.48 36.19 14.54
C TYR A 30 3.09 37.21 13.49
N THR A 31 2.72 36.74 12.30
CA THR A 31 2.07 37.55 11.27
C THR A 31 0.60 37.15 11.14
N MET A 32 -0.29 38.12 11.00
CA MET A 32 -1.73 37.90 10.84
C MET A 32 -2.16 38.22 9.42
N SER A 33 -2.96 37.34 8.82
CA SER A 33 -3.58 37.55 7.51
C SER A 33 -5.10 37.40 7.61
N PRO A 34 -5.90 38.31 7.02
CA PRO A 34 -7.35 38.21 7.07
C PRO A 34 -7.85 36.94 6.38
N ALA A 35 -8.85 36.28 6.96
CA ALA A 35 -9.49 35.09 6.41
C ALA A 35 -11.00 35.13 6.67
N GLU A 36 -11.77 34.25 6.03
CA GLU A 36 -13.21 34.19 6.24
C GLU A 36 -13.53 33.81 7.70
N GLY A 37 -14.32 34.65 8.38
CA GLY A 37 -14.70 34.43 9.79
C GLY A 37 -13.62 34.76 10.83
N GLY A 38 -12.46 35.31 10.44
CA GLY A 38 -11.40 35.66 11.39
C GLY A 38 -10.07 36.05 10.73
N PHE A 39 -8.96 35.48 11.23
CA PHE A 39 -7.63 35.69 10.67
C PHE A 39 -6.78 34.43 10.79
N VAL A 40 -5.87 34.21 9.85
CA VAL A 40 -4.82 33.19 9.94
C VAL A 40 -3.61 33.82 10.63
N ARG A 41 -3.11 33.17 11.68
CA ARG A 41 -1.87 33.51 12.36
C ARG A 41 -0.76 32.57 11.86
N LEU A 42 0.33 33.13 11.37
CA LEU A 42 1.55 32.41 10.99
C LEU A 42 2.64 32.71 12.01
N ASP A 43 3.23 31.66 12.59
CA ASP A 43 4.47 31.74 13.37
C ASP A 43 5.68 31.76 12.42
N THR A 44 6.43 32.85 12.39
CA THR A 44 7.56 33.07 11.46
C THR A 44 8.83 32.30 11.85
N GLU A 45 8.90 31.75 13.06
CA GLU A 45 10.01 30.89 13.50
C GLU A 45 9.77 29.42 13.13
N THR A 46 8.53 28.95 13.26
CA THR A 46 8.18 27.53 13.06
C THR A 46 7.45 27.25 11.76
N GLY A 47 6.88 28.26 11.11
CA GLY A 47 5.99 28.11 9.95
C GLY A 47 4.58 27.61 10.31
N ALA A 48 4.27 27.44 11.59
CA ALA A 48 2.96 26.94 12.02
C ALA A 48 1.86 27.97 11.73
N MET A 49 0.76 27.51 11.11
CA MET A 49 -0.41 28.32 10.82
C MET A 49 -1.57 27.93 11.73
N ALA A 50 -2.37 28.90 12.17
CA ALA A 50 -3.60 28.67 12.93
C ALA A 50 -4.71 29.58 12.44
N LEU A 51 -5.93 29.07 12.31
CA LEU A 51 -7.11 29.87 12.01
C LEU A 51 -7.72 30.36 13.33
N CYS A 52 -7.70 31.67 13.54
CA CYS A 52 -8.28 32.32 14.70
C CYS A 52 -9.62 32.92 14.35
N ALA A 53 -10.67 32.46 15.01
CA ALA A 53 -12.04 32.94 14.82
C ALA A 53 -12.71 33.22 16.17
N LYS A 54 -13.75 34.06 16.16
CA LYS A 54 -14.52 34.34 17.36
C LYS A 54 -15.56 33.23 17.58
N LYS A 55 -15.46 32.52 18.70
CA LYS A 55 -16.37 31.45 19.13
C LYS A 55 -16.89 31.76 20.54
N ASP A 56 -18.20 31.75 20.73
CA ASP A 56 -18.84 31.99 22.05
C ASP A 56 -18.35 33.26 22.76
N ASN A 57 -18.23 34.35 22.00
CA ASN A 57 -17.73 35.64 22.47
C ASN A 57 -16.25 35.68 22.89
N GLN A 58 -15.49 34.62 22.64
CA GLN A 58 -14.04 34.52 22.89
C GLN A 58 -13.29 34.27 21.58
N TRP A 59 -12.00 34.61 21.55
CA TRP A 59 -11.14 34.26 20.42
C TRP A 59 -10.54 32.87 20.66
N ALA A 60 -10.69 31.98 19.69
CA ALA A 60 -10.06 30.67 19.69
C ALA A 60 -9.26 30.49 18.39
N CYS A 61 -8.08 29.86 18.48
CA CYS A 61 -7.22 29.58 17.34
C CYS A 61 -7.07 28.07 17.17
N ASP A 62 -7.55 27.56 16.04
CA ASP A 62 -7.39 26.16 15.66
C ASP A 62 -6.10 26.00 14.85
N ALA A 63 -5.18 25.17 15.33
CA ALA A 63 -3.95 24.87 14.61
C ALA A 63 -4.31 24.22 13.26
N MET A 64 -3.81 24.79 12.18
CA MET A 64 -3.93 24.15 10.88
C MET A 64 -3.02 22.92 10.90
N PRO A 65 -3.52 21.74 10.52
CA PRO A 65 -2.69 20.56 10.48
C PRO A 65 -1.49 20.85 9.58
N ASP A 66 -0.28 20.52 10.06
CA ASP A 66 0.90 20.40 9.20
C ASP A 66 0.70 19.13 8.36
N VAL A 67 -0.20 19.25 7.38
CA VAL A 67 -0.59 18.19 6.47
C VAL A 67 0.67 17.59 5.83
N GLN A 68 1.69 18.41 5.60
CA GLN A 68 2.93 17.98 4.98
C GLN A 68 3.78 17.11 5.90
N ALA A 69 3.93 17.45 7.19
CA ALA A 69 4.63 16.58 8.13
C ALA A 69 3.86 15.31 8.47
N ALA A 70 2.53 15.36 8.57
CA ALA A 70 1.71 14.16 8.76
C ALA A 70 1.85 13.21 7.56
N GLN A 71 1.75 13.74 6.34
CA GLN A 71 1.94 12.97 5.11
C GLN A 71 3.34 12.37 5.00
N ARG A 72 4.40 13.13 5.35
CA ARG A 72 5.78 12.60 5.35
C ARG A 72 5.94 11.39 6.29
N ARG A 73 5.39 11.47 7.50
CA ARG A 73 5.42 10.35 8.46
C ARG A 73 4.68 9.12 7.93
N ASP A 74 3.53 9.34 7.28
CA ASP A 74 2.78 8.24 6.66
C ASP A 74 3.54 7.61 5.50
N VAL A 75 4.19 8.40 4.66
CA VAL A 75 5.04 7.89 3.57
C VAL A 75 6.20 7.07 4.13
N GLU A 76 6.94 7.59 5.12
CA GLU A 76 8.05 6.88 5.76
C GLU A 76 7.60 5.53 6.36
N ARG A 77 6.45 5.51 7.04
CA ARG A 77 5.85 4.27 7.58
C ARG A 77 5.50 3.29 6.46
N LEU A 78 4.82 3.76 5.43
CA LEU A 78 4.38 2.92 4.30
C LEU A 78 5.58 2.35 3.53
N GLU A 79 6.64 3.13 3.35
CA GLU A 79 7.89 2.66 2.73
C GLU A 79 8.57 1.57 3.58
N ALA A 80 8.61 1.74 4.91
CA ALA A 80 9.13 0.74 5.82
C ALA A 80 8.32 -0.56 5.78
N ASP A 81 6.98 -0.48 5.83
CA ASP A 81 6.08 -1.62 5.74
C ASP A 81 6.22 -2.34 4.39
N ASN A 82 6.28 -1.59 3.30
CA ASN A 82 6.44 -2.16 1.96
C ASN A 82 7.76 -2.91 1.82
N LYS A 83 8.85 -2.35 2.36
CA LYS A 83 10.15 -3.02 2.40
C LYS A 83 10.08 -4.30 3.23
N ALA A 84 9.49 -4.27 4.41
CA ALA A 84 9.34 -5.44 5.28
C ALA A 84 8.53 -6.55 4.60
N LEU A 85 7.41 -6.20 3.97
CA LEU A 85 6.57 -7.16 3.24
C LEU A 85 7.30 -7.76 2.03
N LYS A 86 8.05 -6.97 1.27
CA LYS A 86 8.87 -7.47 0.16
C LYS A 86 9.98 -8.41 0.63
N ASP A 87 10.60 -8.11 1.77
CA ASP A 87 11.62 -8.97 2.36
C ASP A 87 11.02 -10.31 2.83
N GLU A 88 9.79 -10.30 3.37
CA GLU A 88 9.07 -11.52 3.76
C GLU A 88 8.61 -12.35 2.56
N ILE A 89 8.08 -11.71 1.52
CA ILE A 89 7.72 -12.38 0.27
C ILE A 89 8.95 -13.09 -0.32
N ARG A 90 10.10 -12.42 -0.36
CA ARG A 90 11.34 -13.01 -0.85
C ARG A 90 11.74 -14.25 -0.03
N ARG A 91 11.65 -14.19 1.29
CA ARG A 91 11.89 -15.37 2.15
C ARG A 91 10.95 -16.51 1.82
N MET A 92 9.66 -16.24 1.64
CA MET A 92 8.69 -17.27 1.28
C MET A 92 8.97 -17.87 -0.10
N GLU A 93 9.32 -17.04 -1.08
CA GLU A 93 9.71 -17.48 -2.42
C GLU A 93 10.97 -18.38 -2.39
N GLU A 94 11.96 -18.04 -1.56
CA GLU A 94 13.14 -18.87 -1.33
C GLU A 94 12.79 -20.23 -0.72
N ILE A 95 11.92 -20.25 0.31
CA ILE A 95 11.46 -21.49 0.95
C ILE A 95 10.66 -22.37 -0.03
N MET A 96 9.85 -21.75 -0.89
CA MET A 96 8.99 -22.44 -1.85
C MET A 96 9.72 -22.79 -3.17
N GLY A 97 11.00 -22.41 -3.33
CA GLY A 97 11.75 -22.65 -4.57
C GLY A 97 11.18 -21.89 -5.78
N LEU A 98 10.46 -20.79 -5.56
CA LEU A 98 9.84 -19.95 -6.59
C LEU A 98 10.75 -18.76 -7.01
N GLY A 99 11.93 -18.66 -6.41
CA GLY A 99 12.87 -17.54 -6.58
C GLY A 99 13.58 -17.52 -7.93
N ASP A 100 12.86 -17.22 -9.01
CA ASP A 100 13.42 -17.00 -10.36
C ASP A 100 12.69 -15.91 -11.15
N THR A 101 12.19 -14.86 -10.48
CA THR A 101 11.73 -13.65 -11.21
C THR A 101 12.48 -12.41 -10.74
N LYS A 102 13.52 -12.07 -11.49
CA LYS A 102 14.22 -10.79 -11.40
C LYS A 102 13.23 -9.69 -11.84
N PRO A 103 12.96 -8.65 -11.04
CA PRO A 103 12.13 -7.54 -11.48
C PRO A 103 12.98 -6.63 -12.38
N GLY A 104 12.66 -6.57 -13.68
CA GLY A 104 13.17 -5.52 -14.59
C GLY A 104 13.99 -5.96 -15.81
N GLY A 105 13.93 -7.20 -16.27
CA GLY A 105 14.61 -7.63 -17.51
C GLY A 105 13.67 -7.72 -18.71
N ALA A 106 13.92 -6.93 -19.76
CA ALA A 106 13.29 -7.09 -21.07
C ALA A 106 13.37 -8.56 -21.54
N GLY A 107 12.21 -9.15 -21.82
CA GLY A 107 12.08 -10.59 -22.08
C GLY A 107 12.84 -11.05 -23.32
N PRO A 108 13.62 -12.15 -23.25
CA PRO A 108 14.05 -12.85 -24.45
C PRO A 108 12.91 -13.69 -25.00
N LYS A 109 12.87 -13.73 -26.34
CA LYS A 109 11.89 -14.40 -27.18
C LYS A 109 11.63 -15.85 -26.75
N GLN A 110 10.36 -16.21 -26.76
CA GLN A 110 9.83 -17.56 -26.56
C GLN A 110 10.49 -18.52 -27.57
N ALA A 111 11.47 -19.29 -27.12
CA ALA A 111 11.74 -20.62 -27.63
C ALA A 111 11.06 -21.59 -26.66
N GLU A 112 10.35 -22.57 -27.20
CA GLU A 112 9.47 -23.50 -26.49
C GLU A 112 10.04 -23.93 -25.14
N ARG A 113 9.44 -23.44 -24.05
CA ARG A 113 9.71 -23.96 -22.71
C ARG A 113 8.99 -25.30 -22.60
N PRO A 114 9.68 -26.42 -22.34
CA PRO A 114 9.00 -27.62 -21.86
C PRO A 114 8.15 -27.23 -20.66
N LEU A 115 6.91 -27.72 -20.64
CA LEU A 115 5.90 -27.42 -19.63
C LEU A 115 6.36 -28.04 -18.28
N GLY A 116 7.26 -27.36 -17.59
CA GLY A 116 7.86 -27.82 -16.34
C GLY A 116 8.63 -26.66 -15.72
N GLY A 117 7.92 -25.83 -14.96
CA GLY A 117 8.56 -24.78 -14.16
C GLY A 117 9.45 -25.39 -13.06
N PRO A 118 10.34 -24.60 -12.43
CA PRO A 118 11.37 -25.07 -11.49
C PRO A 118 10.90 -25.81 -10.22
N GLY A 119 9.60 -26.08 -10.06
CA GLY A 119 9.03 -26.73 -8.88
C GLY A 119 7.88 -27.69 -9.17
N LEU A 120 7.58 -28.01 -10.43
CA LEU A 120 6.65 -29.10 -10.74
C LEU A 120 7.47 -30.38 -10.95
N PRO A 121 7.19 -31.46 -10.18
CA PRO A 121 7.80 -32.76 -10.42
C PRO A 121 7.66 -33.13 -11.90
N SER A 122 8.71 -33.69 -12.48
CA SER A 122 8.66 -34.07 -13.89
C SER A 122 7.58 -35.13 -14.12
N GLU A 123 7.05 -35.26 -15.33
CA GLU A 123 6.06 -36.30 -15.67
C GLU A 123 6.54 -37.70 -15.24
N LYS A 124 7.86 -37.95 -15.31
CA LYS A 124 8.50 -39.19 -14.86
C LYS A 124 8.38 -39.41 -13.35
N ASP A 125 8.48 -38.36 -12.53
CA ASP A 125 8.36 -38.46 -11.08
C ASP A 125 6.92 -38.80 -10.67
N VAL A 126 5.95 -38.22 -11.40
CA VAL A 126 4.52 -38.50 -11.23
C VAL A 126 4.20 -39.94 -11.63
N ASP A 127 4.69 -40.40 -12.78
CA ASP A 127 4.53 -41.77 -13.24
C ASP A 127 5.17 -42.77 -12.25
N GLN A 128 6.36 -42.46 -11.75
CA GLN A 128 7.04 -43.28 -10.75
C GLN A 128 6.24 -43.37 -9.43
N ALA A 129 5.61 -42.27 -9.00
CA ALA A 129 4.74 -42.27 -7.82
C ALA A 129 3.48 -43.14 -8.03
N PHE A 130 2.83 -43.05 -9.20
CA PHE A 130 1.69 -43.89 -9.54
C PHE A 130 2.05 -45.38 -9.63
N ASP A 131 3.22 -45.71 -10.18
CA ASP A 131 3.73 -47.07 -10.23
C ASP A 131 4.03 -47.64 -8.84
N TYR A 132 4.54 -46.81 -7.93
CA TYR A 132 4.77 -47.22 -6.55
C TYR A 132 3.44 -47.49 -5.82
N LEU A 133 2.49 -46.56 -5.91
CA LEU A 133 1.15 -46.70 -5.31
C LEU A 133 0.42 -47.93 -5.86
N THR A 134 0.49 -48.17 -7.17
CA THR A 134 -0.13 -49.33 -7.82
C THR A 134 0.49 -50.64 -7.33
N ARG A 135 1.81 -50.69 -7.16
CA ARG A 135 2.51 -51.86 -6.60
C ARG A 135 2.13 -52.12 -5.14
N MET A 136 1.99 -51.07 -4.34
CA MET A 136 1.54 -51.18 -2.95
C MET A 136 0.11 -51.71 -2.87
N LEU A 137 -0.81 -51.16 -3.67
CA LEU A 137 -2.21 -51.57 -3.68
C LEU A 137 -2.38 -53.03 -4.14
N LYS A 138 -1.64 -53.46 -5.17
CA LYS A 138 -1.64 -54.86 -5.64
C LYS A 138 -1.18 -55.83 -4.54
N LYS A 139 -0.09 -55.52 -3.86
CA LYS A 139 0.41 -56.34 -2.73
C LYS A 139 -0.58 -56.39 -1.57
N PHE A 140 -1.26 -55.28 -1.28
CA PHE A 140 -2.29 -55.23 -0.24
C PHE A 140 -3.49 -56.13 -0.58
N GLN A 141 -3.95 -56.09 -1.83
CA GLN A 141 -5.06 -56.94 -2.28
C GLN A 141 -4.71 -58.44 -2.26
N GLU A 142 -3.47 -58.80 -2.61
CA GLU A 142 -2.97 -60.18 -2.54
C GLU A 142 -2.94 -60.70 -1.10
N LYS A 143 -2.43 -59.89 -0.16
CA LYS A 143 -2.42 -60.17 1.28
C LYS A 143 -3.84 -60.37 1.84
N MET A 144 -4.80 -59.55 1.43
CA MET A 144 -6.20 -59.69 1.88
C MET A 144 -6.83 -61.00 1.42
N ARG A 145 -6.60 -61.42 0.17
CA ARG A 145 -7.11 -62.71 -0.35
C ARG A 145 -6.46 -63.92 0.31
N GLU A 146 -5.17 -63.82 0.65
CA GLU A 146 -4.45 -64.84 1.43
C GLU A 146 -5.09 -65.06 2.80
N LEU A 147 -5.50 -63.97 3.47
CA LEU A 147 -6.17 -64.02 4.78
C LEU A 147 -7.62 -64.53 4.68
N GLU A 148 -8.36 -64.18 3.63
CA GLU A 148 -9.72 -64.69 3.39
C GLU A 148 -9.75 -66.17 2.95
N GLY A 149 -8.66 -66.67 2.32
CA GLY A 149 -8.55 -68.03 1.79
C GLY A 149 -8.16 -69.13 2.80
N GLY A 150 -7.84 -68.76 4.05
CA GLY A 150 -7.41 -69.71 5.09
C GLY A 150 -8.56 -70.33 5.88
N LYS A 151 -9.17 -71.43 5.39
CA LYS A 151 -10.12 -72.27 6.16
C LYS A 151 -9.49 -73.63 6.52
N PRO A 152 -9.45 -74.07 7.79
CA PRO A 152 -8.85 -75.36 8.16
C PRO A 152 -9.88 -76.51 8.32
N GLY A 153 -9.54 -77.68 7.76
CA GLY A 153 -9.69 -79.01 8.38
C GLY A 153 -10.99 -79.83 8.19
N GLY A 154 -10.85 -81.09 7.77
CA GLY A 154 -11.91 -82.10 7.92
C GLY A 154 -11.73 -83.42 7.16
N ASP A 155 -10.60 -84.12 7.31
CA ASP A 155 -10.49 -85.57 7.03
C ASP A 155 -11.42 -86.34 7.99
N LYS A 156 -12.25 -87.28 7.48
CA LYS A 156 -12.47 -88.65 8.02
C LYS A 156 -13.15 -89.52 6.96
N GLY A 157 -12.48 -90.63 6.64
CA GLY A 157 -12.92 -91.64 5.67
C GLY A 157 -14.02 -92.60 6.13
N GLY A 158 -14.22 -93.62 5.28
CA GLY A 158 -14.97 -94.85 5.58
C GLY A 158 -15.98 -95.24 4.51
N THR A 159 -15.57 -96.09 3.56
CA THR A 159 -16.42 -97.14 2.93
C THR A 159 -17.01 -98.08 4.02
N PRO A 160 -18.05 -98.91 3.80
CA PRO A 160 -18.55 -99.54 2.55
C PRO A 160 -20.09 -99.33 2.34
N LEU A 161 -20.72 -99.64 1.20
CA LEU A 161 -20.91 -100.92 0.50
C LEU A 161 -21.20 -100.68 -0.98
#